data_AF-A0A1H9KI94-F1
#
_entry.id   AF-A0A1H9KI94-F1
#
_cell.length_a   1.000
_cell.length_b   1.000
_cell.length_c   1.000
_cell.angle_alpha   90.00
_cell.angle_beta   90.00
_cell.angle_gamma   90.00
#
_symmetry.space_group_name_H-M   'P 1'
#
loop_
_entity.id
_entity.type
_entity.pdbx_description
1 polymer ?
#
loop_
_entity_poly.entity_id
_entity_poly.type
_entity_poly.pdbx_seq_one_letter_code
_entity_poly.pdbx_strand_id
1 'polypeptide(L)'
;MNSSKFLITFICAIVFNISLAQTTPEQETLSLNSGTIDSQFEYVFKKSGNFKGTNGQRYEAVKTAWLVALRNHVSDSLKAVHKDLSDTQAVVKRQADEISQLKGNLTKTQEDLDKTNTEKDSMSLFGLQMSKTGYNTLLWAIIAGLLAFLLFFIYKFKNSNAVTRQAKQSLSEIEEEFEEHRKTALEREQKVRRQLQDEINKQKKA
;
A
#
# COMPACT_ATOMS: atom_id res chain seq x y z
N MET A 1 45.50 -40.65 4.33
CA MET A 1 45.50 -40.73 2.84
C MET A 1 44.78 -39.57 2.13
N ASN A 2 44.14 -38.63 2.85
CA ASN A 2 43.39 -37.52 2.25
C ASN A 2 44.19 -36.21 2.17
N SER A 3 45.13 -35.98 3.10
CA SER A 3 45.95 -34.76 3.14
C SER A 3 46.97 -34.68 2.00
N SER A 4 47.55 -35.82 1.58
CA SER A 4 48.47 -35.87 0.42
C SER A 4 47.74 -35.62 -0.91
N LYS A 5 46.49 -36.06 -1.03
CA LYS A 5 45.66 -35.80 -2.22
C LYS A 5 45.29 -34.32 -2.36
N PHE A 6 45.02 -33.65 -1.23
CA PHE A 6 44.80 -32.20 -1.18
C PHE A 6 46.03 -31.39 -1.58
N LEU A 7 47.23 -31.84 -1.15
CA LEU A 7 48.49 -31.17 -1.50
C LEU A 7 48.82 -31.32 -3.00
N ILE A 8 48.54 -32.49 -3.59
CA ILE A 8 48.72 -32.72 -5.03
C ILE A 8 47.71 -31.89 -5.85
N THR A 9 46.45 -31.78 -5.42
CA THR A 9 45.46 -30.94 -6.11
C THR A 9 45.78 -29.45 -6.02
N PHE A 10 46.33 -29.00 -4.89
CA PHE A 10 46.79 -27.62 -4.72
C PHE A 10 48.00 -27.29 -5.62
N ILE A 11 48.96 -28.21 -5.74
CA ILE A 11 50.11 -28.04 -6.65
C ILE A 11 49.65 -28.05 -8.12
N CYS A 12 48.73 -28.94 -8.51
CA CYS A 12 48.18 -28.94 -9.86
C CYS A 12 47.42 -27.65 -10.20
N ALA A 13 46.70 -27.06 -9.24
CA ALA A 13 46.02 -25.78 -9.44
C ALA A 13 47.01 -24.63 -9.64
N ILE A 14 48.13 -24.62 -8.91
CA ILE A 14 49.17 -23.60 -9.08
C ILE A 14 49.86 -23.73 -10.45
N VAL A 15 50.20 -24.95 -10.88
CA VAL A 15 50.83 -25.19 -12.19
C VAL A 15 49.88 -24.81 -13.34
N PHE A 16 48.57 -25.04 -13.20
CA PHE A 16 47.59 -24.64 -14.20
C PHE A 16 47.48 -23.11 -14.36
N ASN A 17 47.55 -22.35 -13.26
CA ASN A 17 47.54 -20.88 -13.32
C ASN A 17 48.81 -20.30 -13.96
N ILE A 18 49.97 -20.94 -13.79
CA ILE A 18 51.23 -20.50 -14.41
C ILE A 18 51.20 -20.72 -15.93
N SER A 19 50.58 -21.80 -16.42
CA SER A 19 50.42 -22.06 -17.86
C SER A 19 49.46 -21.09 -18.56
N LEU A 20 48.45 -20.54 -17.85
CA LEU A 20 47.57 -19.50 -18.41
C LEU A 20 48.23 -18.10 -18.45
N ALA A 21 49.31 -17.87 -17.70
CA ALA A 21 49.98 -16.58 -17.58
C ALA A 21 51.12 -16.36 -18.58
N GLN A 22 51.46 -17.35 -19.42
CA GLN A 22 52.44 -17.17 -20.50
C GLN A 22 51.78 -16.55 -21.74
N THR A 23 51.40 -15.29 -21.66
CA THR A 23 51.32 -14.44 -22.85
C THR A 23 52.74 -13.99 -23.18
N THR A 24 53.38 -14.64 -24.14
CA THR A 24 54.57 -14.10 -24.79
C THR A 24 54.21 -12.69 -25.26
N PRO A 25 54.90 -11.61 -24.85
CA PRO A 25 54.67 -10.31 -25.44
C PRO A 25 55.06 -10.42 -26.91
N GLU A 26 54.07 -10.49 -27.80
CA GLU A 26 54.30 -10.32 -29.23
C GLU A 26 54.98 -8.98 -29.38
N GLN A 27 56.21 -9.01 -29.88
CA GLN A 27 56.95 -7.82 -30.23
C GLN A 27 56.13 -7.11 -31.30
N GLU A 28 55.44 -6.03 -30.93
CA GLU A 28 54.59 -5.25 -31.85
C GLU A 28 55.43 -4.89 -33.07
N THR A 29 55.16 -5.58 -34.17
CA THR A 29 55.80 -5.27 -35.44
C THR A 29 55.22 -3.95 -35.91
N LEU A 30 55.98 -2.88 -35.68
CA LEU A 30 55.59 -1.54 -36.10
C LEU A 30 55.30 -1.57 -37.60
N SER A 31 54.09 -1.16 -37.96
CA SER A 31 53.55 -1.23 -39.31
C SER A 31 52.63 -0.03 -39.54
N LEU A 32 52.60 0.44 -40.78
CA LEU A 32 51.73 1.54 -41.17
C LEU A 32 50.27 1.13 -41.36
N ASN A 33 50.03 -0.15 -41.66
CA ASN A 33 48.70 -0.67 -42.05
C ASN A 33 48.10 -1.63 -41.02
N SER A 34 48.74 -1.79 -39.86
CA SER A 34 48.26 -2.70 -38.82
C SER A 34 48.63 -2.16 -37.44
N GLY A 35 47.83 -2.51 -36.43
CA GLY A 35 47.99 -2.03 -35.07
C GLY A 35 47.21 -0.75 -34.78
N THR A 36 47.45 -0.17 -33.61
CA THR A 36 46.78 1.05 -33.15
C THR A 36 47.21 2.26 -33.97
N ILE A 37 46.42 3.33 -33.93
CA ILE A 37 46.81 4.60 -34.55
C ILE A 37 48.17 5.07 -33.98
N ASP A 38 48.39 4.89 -32.68
CA ASP A 38 49.63 5.24 -32.00
C ASP A 38 50.84 4.46 -32.55
N SER A 39 50.70 3.13 -32.73
CA SER A 39 51.78 2.32 -33.30
C SER A 39 52.09 2.66 -34.77
N GLN A 40 51.08 3.10 -35.52
CA GLN A 40 51.26 3.60 -36.89
C GLN A 40 51.99 4.96 -36.91
N PHE A 41 51.72 5.86 -35.97
CA PHE A 41 52.48 7.10 -35.79
C PHE A 41 53.93 6.80 -35.41
N GLU A 42 54.15 5.88 -34.48
CA GLU A 42 55.49 5.47 -34.06
C GLU A 42 56.29 4.83 -35.20
N TYR A 43 55.64 4.03 -36.05
CA TYR A 43 56.24 3.50 -37.27
C TYR A 43 56.76 4.61 -38.19
N VAL A 44 55.96 5.65 -38.41
CA VAL A 44 56.35 6.78 -39.27
C VAL A 44 57.49 7.58 -38.65
N PHE A 45 57.48 7.83 -37.34
CA PHE A 45 58.57 8.53 -36.66
C PHE A 45 59.89 7.75 -36.66
N LYS A 46 59.85 6.41 -36.57
CA LYS A 46 61.06 5.57 -36.58
C LYS A 46 61.61 5.31 -37.98
N LYS A 47 60.76 5.33 -39.01
CA LYS A 47 61.13 5.04 -40.41
C LYS A 47 61.30 6.29 -41.27
N SER A 48 61.03 7.48 -40.75
CA SER A 48 61.32 8.74 -41.44
C SER A 48 62.83 8.95 -41.62
N GLY A 49 63.20 9.64 -42.69
CA GLY A 49 64.61 9.97 -42.95
C GLY A 49 65.03 11.22 -42.19
N ASN A 50 66.11 11.17 -41.43
CA ASN A 50 66.60 12.34 -40.70
C ASN A 50 67.44 13.26 -41.61
N PHE A 51 67.26 14.58 -41.47
CA PHE A 51 68.15 15.57 -42.07
C PHE A 51 68.31 16.80 -41.18
N LYS A 52 69.42 17.53 -41.34
CA LYS A 52 69.74 18.72 -40.55
C LYS A 52 69.69 19.95 -41.44
N GLY A 53 68.90 20.95 -41.05
CA GLY A 53 68.83 22.22 -41.76
C GLY A 53 70.10 23.05 -41.57
N THR A 54 70.25 24.09 -42.39
CA THR A 54 71.36 25.07 -42.32
C THR A 54 71.42 25.82 -40.99
N ASN A 55 70.31 25.88 -40.26
CA ASN A 55 70.17 26.45 -38.91
C ASN A 55 70.46 25.43 -37.78
N GLY A 56 70.83 24.20 -38.12
CA GLY A 56 71.09 23.13 -37.17
C GLY A 56 69.87 22.40 -36.63
N GLN A 57 68.66 22.76 -37.08
CA GLN A 57 67.42 22.09 -36.68
C GLN A 57 67.31 20.69 -37.32
N ARG A 58 66.75 19.73 -36.57
CA ARG A 58 66.49 18.38 -37.06
C ARG A 58 65.13 18.35 -37.74
N TYR A 59 65.09 17.80 -38.93
CA TYR A 59 63.88 17.58 -39.70
C TYR A 59 63.79 16.10 -40.07
N GLU A 60 62.55 15.61 -40.18
CA GLU A 60 62.25 14.25 -40.58
C GLU A 60 61.56 14.29 -41.94
N ALA A 61 62.17 13.64 -42.93
CA ALA A 61 61.63 13.45 -44.27
C ALA A 61 60.67 12.26 -44.25
N VAL A 62 59.38 12.55 -44.29
CA VAL A 62 58.32 11.54 -44.34
C VAL A 62 57.80 11.43 -45.76
N LYS A 63 57.60 10.19 -46.24
CA LYS A 63 56.94 9.96 -47.54
C LYS A 63 55.51 10.49 -47.49
N THR A 64 55.12 11.29 -48.49
CA THR A 64 53.76 11.84 -48.59
C THR A 64 52.68 10.76 -48.51
N ALA A 65 52.91 9.60 -49.13
CA ALA A 65 52.00 8.45 -49.09
C ALA A 65 51.72 7.96 -47.65
N TRP A 66 52.71 8.02 -46.74
CA TRP A 66 52.54 7.61 -45.35
C TRP A 66 51.70 8.61 -44.56
N LEU A 67 51.89 9.91 -44.80
CA LEU A 67 51.05 10.95 -44.19
C LEU A 67 49.60 10.87 -44.67
N VAL A 68 49.38 10.59 -45.96
CA VAL A 68 48.03 10.39 -46.52
C VAL A 68 47.37 9.14 -45.91
N ALA A 69 48.11 8.03 -45.78
CA ALA A 69 47.60 6.81 -45.14
C ALA A 69 47.22 7.06 -43.67
N LEU A 70 48.09 7.67 -42.87
CA LEU A 70 47.82 8.03 -41.48
C LEU A 70 46.58 8.94 -41.37
N ARG A 71 46.48 9.97 -42.22
CA ARG A 71 45.31 10.85 -42.24
C ARG A 71 44.03 10.07 -42.51
N ASN A 72 44.05 9.12 -43.44
CA ASN A 72 42.89 8.31 -43.75
C ASN A 72 42.53 7.37 -42.59
N HIS A 73 43.50 6.70 -41.97
CA HIS A 73 43.26 5.81 -40.82
C HIS A 73 42.72 6.58 -39.60
N VAL A 74 43.30 7.75 -39.30
CA VAL A 74 42.80 8.64 -38.24
C VAL A 74 41.38 9.12 -38.56
N SER A 75 41.12 9.53 -39.79
CA SER A 75 39.77 9.96 -40.20
C SER A 75 38.75 8.83 -40.11
N ASP A 76 39.13 7.59 -40.42
CA ASP A 76 38.25 6.42 -40.37
C ASP A 76 37.93 6.05 -38.92
N SER A 77 38.96 5.98 -38.06
CA SER A 77 38.78 5.76 -36.63
C SER A 77 37.91 6.84 -35.99
N LEU A 78 38.12 8.11 -36.36
CA LEU A 78 37.28 9.21 -35.88
C LEU A 78 35.83 9.07 -36.34
N LYS A 79 35.58 8.65 -37.58
CA LYS A 79 34.23 8.38 -38.08
C LYS A 79 33.56 7.24 -37.33
N ALA A 80 34.29 6.16 -37.04
CA ALA A 80 33.78 5.05 -36.23
C ALA A 80 33.37 5.53 -34.83
N VAL A 81 34.21 6.30 -34.15
CA VAL A 81 33.89 6.87 -32.83
C VAL A 81 32.66 7.79 -32.88
N HIS A 82 32.54 8.66 -33.89
CA HIS A 82 31.36 9.51 -34.04
C HIS A 82 30.09 8.71 -34.30
N LYS A 83 30.20 7.63 -35.08
CA LYS A 83 29.08 6.72 -35.34
C LYS A 83 28.65 6.01 -34.05
N ASP A 84 29.59 5.46 -33.29
CA ASP A 84 29.30 4.78 -32.02
C ASP A 84 28.69 5.74 -30.99
N LEU A 85 29.16 6.99 -30.95
CA LEU A 85 28.60 8.03 -30.08
C LEU A 85 27.15 8.34 -30.48
N SER A 86 26.89 8.53 -31.78
CA SER A 86 25.54 8.76 -32.31
C SER A 86 24.60 7.59 -32.01
N ASP A 87 25.07 6.36 -32.22
CA ASP A 87 24.29 5.14 -31.96
C ASP A 87 24.00 4.99 -30.45
N THR A 88 24.99 5.26 -29.59
CA THR A 88 24.83 5.26 -28.13
C THR A 88 23.86 6.35 -27.67
N GLN A 89 23.95 7.56 -28.22
CA GLN A 89 23.02 8.65 -27.90
C GLN A 89 21.57 8.29 -28.30
N ALA A 90 21.38 7.60 -29.42
CA ALA A 90 20.07 7.10 -29.83
C ALA A 90 19.53 6.04 -28.85
N VAL A 91 20.38 5.13 -28.36
CA VAL A 91 20.01 4.14 -27.34
C VAL A 91 19.64 4.82 -26.02
N VAL A 92 20.45 5.77 -25.55
CA VAL A 92 20.18 6.52 -24.31
C VAL A 92 18.84 7.27 -24.42
N LYS A 93 18.56 7.89 -25.56
CA LYS A 93 17.28 8.56 -25.79
C LYS A 93 16.10 7.58 -25.74
N ARG A 94 16.22 6.42 -26.40
CA ARG A 94 15.19 5.37 -26.36
C ARG A 94 14.96 4.87 -24.93
N GLN A 95 16.03 4.63 -24.17
CA GLN A 95 15.94 4.21 -22.77
C GLN A 95 15.29 5.29 -21.89
N ALA A 96 15.61 6.57 -22.11
CA ALA A 96 14.98 7.67 -21.39
C ALA A 96 13.47 7.76 -21.69
N ASP A 97 13.07 7.58 -22.95
CA ASP A 97 11.67 7.55 -23.36
C ASP A 97 10.94 6.35 -22.72
N GLU A 98 11.54 5.16 -22.72
CA GLU A 98 11.00 3.96 -22.07
C GLU A 98 10.86 4.13 -20.55
N ILE A 99 11.87 4.70 -19.89
CA ILE A 99 11.81 5.02 -18.46
C ILE A 99 10.68 6.01 -18.17
N SER A 100 10.50 7.03 -19.02
CA SER A 100 9.41 7.99 -18.87
C SER A 100 8.04 7.32 -19.01
N GLN A 101 7.90 6.40 -19.98
CA GLN A 101 6.67 5.61 -20.17
C GLN A 101 6.41 4.68 -18.99
N LEU A 102 7.42 3.95 -18.53
CA LEU A 102 7.32 3.04 -17.37
C LEU A 102 6.95 3.81 -16.11
N LYS A 103 7.56 4.96 -15.84
CA LYS A 103 7.17 5.84 -14.72
C LYS A 103 5.73 6.30 -14.85
N GLY A 104 5.30 6.73 -16.04
CA GLY A 104 3.92 7.13 -16.28
C GLY A 104 2.92 5.99 -16.03
N ASN A 105 3.24 4.77 -16.47
CA ASN A 105 2.42 3.58 -16.23
C ASN A 105 2.40 3.17 -14.76
N LEU A 106 3.51 3.33 -14.05
CA LEU A 106 3.60 3.05 -12.62
C LEU A 106 2.73 4.03 -11.83
N THR A 107 2.82 5.33 -12.12
CA THR A 107 1.95 6.34 -11.51
C THR A 107 0.48 6.04 -11.74
N LYS A 108 0.08 5.73 -12.98
CA LYS A 108 -1.31 5.34 -13.29
C LYS A 108 -1.75 4.08 -12.52
N THR A 109 -0.90 3.06 -12.50
CA THR A 109 -1.19 1.83 -11.75
C THR A 109 -1.35 2.09 -10.26
N GLN A 110 -0.53 2.98 -9.69
CA GLN A 110 -0.62 3.36 -8.28
C GLN A 110 -1.92 4.13 -8.00
N GLU A 111 -2.28 5.09 -8.86
CA GLU A 111 -3.55 5.82 -8.77
C GLU A 111 -4.75 4.88 -8.87
N ASP A 112 -4.73 3.93 -9.81
CA ASP A 112 -5.77 2.92 -9.98
C ASP A 112 -5.86 1.98 -8.77
N LEU A 113 -4.71 1.61 -8.19
CA LEU A 113 -4.64 0.78 -6.98
C LEU A 113 -5.19 1.53 -5.76
N ASP A 114 -4.86 2.81 -5.59
CA ASP A 114 -5.36 3.65 -4.51
C ASP A 114 -6.86 3.89 -4.65
N LYS A 115 -7.35 4.12 -5.88
CA LYS A 115 -8.77 4.23 -6.19
C LYS A 115 -9.50 2.91 -5.91
N THR A 116 -8.96 1.80 -6.36
CA THR A 116 -9.56 0.46 -6.15
C THR A 116 -9.58 0.10 -4.67
N ASN A 117 -8.53 0.42 -3.91
CA ASN A 117 -8.51 0.23 -2.46
C ASN A 117 -9.57 1.11 -1.79
N THR A 118 -9.69 2.38 -2.19
CA THR A 118 -10.71 3.28 -1.67
C THR A 118 -12.12 2.78 -1.96
N GLU A 119 -12.39 2.33 -3.19
CA GLU A 119 -13.67 1.72 -3.56
C GLU A 119 -13.94 0.44 -2.77
N LYS A 120 -12.96 -0.46 -2.69
CA LYS A 120 -13.08 -1.75 -1.99
C LYS A 120 -13.29 -1.59 -0.50
N ASP A 121 -12.60 -0.65 0.14
CA ASP A 121 -12.68 -0.41 1.57
C ASP A 121 -13.77 0.58 1.95
N SER A 122 -14.52 1.07 0.96
CA SER A 122 -15.71 1.84 1.18
C SER A 122 -16.99 1.01 1.06
N MET A 123 -18.00 1.39 1.83
CA MET A 123 -19.38 0.98 1.65
C MET A 123 -20.27 2.23 1.66
N SER A 124 -21.36 2.20 0.91
CA SER A 124 -22.35 3.28 0.92
C SER A 124 -23.41 3.01 1.97
N LEU A 125 -23.66 3.98 2.84
CA LEU A 125 -24.80 3.99 3.76
C LEU A 125 -25.53 5.33 3.61
N PHE A 126 -26.83 5.29 3.32
CA PHE A 126 -27.65 6.48 3.03
C PHE A 126 -27.10 7.39 1.92
N GLY A 127 -26.38 6.81 0.94
CA GLY A 127 -25.76 7.56 -0.15
C GLY A 127 -24.42 8.23 0.21
N LEU A 128 -23.97 8.14 1.47
CA LEU A 128 -22.66 8.59 1.90
C LEU A 128 -21.67 7.42 1.89
N GLN A 129 -20.51 7.63 1.28
CA GLN A 129 -19.43 6.66 1.22
C GLN A 129 -18.64 6.69 2.52
N MET A 130 -18.57 5.56 3.21
CA MET A 130 -17.87 5.40 4.50
C MET A 130 -16.92 4.22 4.44
N SER A 131 -15.86 4.24 5.26
CA SER A 131 -14.97 3.08 5.37
C SER A 131 -15.73 1.87 5.94
N LYS A 132 -15.32 0.65 5.58
CA LYS A 132 -15.89 -0.60 6.13
C LYS A 132 -15.88 -0.65 7.65
N THR A 133 -14.83 -0.12 8.26
CA THR A 133 -14.74 0.00 9.72
C THR A 133 -15.82 0.95 10.24
N GLY A 134 -15.95 2.14 9.64
CA GLY A 134 -16.99 3.09 10.01
C GLY A 134 -18.40 2.52 9.87
N TYR A 135 -18.66 1.79 8.78
CA TYR A 135 -19.91 1.07 8.56
C TYR A 135 -20.18 0.07 9.68
N ASN A 136 -19.23 -0.83 9.96
CA ASN A 136 -19.44 -1.88 10.95
C ASN A 136 -19.60 -1.30 12.36
N THR A 137 -18.82 -0.28 12.73
CA THR A 137 -18.94 0.41 14.01
C THR A 137 -20.29 1.11 14.15
N LEU A 138 -20.76 1.81 13.12
CA LEU A 138 -22.06 2.48 13.14
C LEU A 138 -23.20 1.46 13.22
N LEU A 139 -23.12 0.36 12.48
CA LEU A 139 -24.12 -0.72 12.50
C LEU A 139 -24.24 -1.34 13.89
N TRP A 140 -23.12 -1.70 14.52
CA TRP A 140 -23.12 -2.20 15.89
C TRP A 140 -23.58 -1.16 16.92
N ALA A 141 -23.27 0.12 16.72
CA ALA A 141 -23.76 1.20 17.58
C ALA A 141 -25.29 1.33 17.50
N ILE A 142 -25.88 1.25 16.30
CA ILE A 142 -27.34 1.26 16.11
C ILE A 142 -27.98 0.04 16.77
N ILE A 143 -27.42 -1.16 16.56
CA ILE A 143 -27.91 -2.40 17.19
C ILE A 143 -27.86 -2.29 18.72
N ALA A 144 -26.73 -1.85 19.28
CA ALA A 144 -26.57 -1.67 20.72
C ALA A 144 -27.53 -0.62 21.28
N GLY A 145 -27.71 0.50 20.58
CA GLY A 145 -28.65 1.56 20.94
C GLY A 145 -30.10 1.06 20.97
N LEU A 146 -30.53 0.34 19.94
CA LEU A 146 -31.86 -0.28 19.88
C LEU A 146 -32.07 -1.31 21.00
N LEU A 147 -31.06 -2.14 21.27
CA LEU A 147 -31.11 -3.10 22.38
C LEU A 147 -31.25 -2.41 23.73
N ALA A 148 -30.46 -1.38 23.98
CA ALA A 148 -30.54 -0.58 25.20
C ALA A 148 -31.91 0.09 25.36
N PHE A 149 -32.45 0.64 24.27
CA PHE A 149 -33.77 1.27 24.26
C PHE A 149 -34.89 0.24 24.53
N LEU A 150 -34.78 -0.96 23.97
CA LEU A 150 -35.71 -2.05 24.20
C LEU A 150 -35.69 -2.52 25.65
N LEU A 151 -34.49 -2.72 26.23
CA LEU A 151 -34.35 -3.07 27.65
C LEU A 151 -34.91 -1.97 28.56
N PHE A 152 -34.65 -0.71 28.24
CA PHE A 152 -35.21 0.44 28.95
C PHE A 152 -36.76 0.44 28.89
N PHE A 153 -37.32 0.18 27.72
CA PHE A 153 -38.77 0.12 27.52
C PHE A 153 -39.41 -1.03 28.32
N ILE A 154 -38.81 -2.22 28.29
CA ILE A 154 -39.27 -3.38 29.10
C ILE A 154 -39.24 -3.05 30.59
N TYR A 155 -38.16 -2.42 31.07
CA TYR A 155 -38.03 -2.02 32.46
C TYR A 155 -39.15 -1.04 32.87
N LYS A 156 -39.36 0.02 32.08
CA LYS A 156 -40.42 1.01 32.32
C LYS A 156 -41.82 0.38 32.25
N PHE A 157 -42.06 -0.48 31.26
CA PHE A 157 -43.33 -1.16 31.08
C PHE A 157 -43.67 -2.09 32.25
N LYS A 158 -42.71 -2.90 32.74
CA LYS A 158 -42.91 -3.76 33.91
C LYS A 158 -43.27 -2.95 35.16
N ASN A 159 -42.58 -1.84 35.40
CA ASN A 159 -42.86 -0.98 36.55
C ASN A 159 -44.26 -0.36 36.46
N SER A 160 -44.62 0.18 35.29
CA SER A 160 -45.96 0.75 35.08
C SER A 160 -47.06 -0.29 35.20
N ASN A 161 -46.86 -1.49 34.67
CA ASN A 161 -47.85 -2.55 34.72
C ASN A 161 -48.09 -3.06 36.16
N ALA A 162 -47.04 -3.10 36.99
CA ALA A 162 -47.18 -3.46 38.40
C ALA A 162 -48.06 -2.46 39.16
N VAL A 163 -47.84 -1.16 38.95
CA VAL A 163 -48.66 -0.09 39.56
C VAL A 163 -50.10 -0.16 39.06
N THR A 164 -50.34 -0.34 37.76
CA THR A 164 -51.69 -0.48 37.22
C THR A 164 -52.42 -1.69 37.80
N ARG A 165 -51.72 -2.81 37.99
CA ARG A 165 -52.31 -4.01 38.61
C ARG A 165 -52.70 -3.75 40.07
N GLN A 166 -51.83 -3.08 40.83
CA GLN A 166 -52.13 -2.71 42.22
C GLN A 166 -53.32 -1.75 42.30
N ALA A 167 -53.38 -0.72 41.44
CA ALA A 167 -54.49 0.22 41.41
C ALA A 167 -55.82 -0.47 41.07
N LYS A 168 -55.83 -1.42 40.13
CA LYS A 168 -57.01 -2.23 39.81
C LYS A 168 -57.46 -3.10 40.99
N GLN A 169 -56.51 -3.67 41.72
CA GLN A 169 -56.81 -4.48 42.90
C GLN A 169 -57.39 -3.62 44.02
N SER A 170 -56.77 -2.49 44.35
CA SER A 170 -57.30 -1.57 45.37
C SER A 170 -58.66 -0.98 44.98
N LEU A 171 -58.91 -0.74 43.69
CA LEU A 171 -60.24 -0.34 43.22
C LEU A 171 -61.28 -1.43 43.51
N SER A 172 -60.97 -2.70 43.20
CA SER A 172 -61.85 -3.83 43.48
C SER A 172 -62.13 -3.99 44.98
N GLU A 173 -61.11 -3.82 45.83
CA GLU A 173 -61.25 -3.88 47.29
C GLU A 173 -62.16 -2.75 47.80
N ILE A 174 -61.98 -1.51 47.32
CA ILE A 174 -62.82 -0.36 47.70
C ILE A 174 -64.27 -0.53 47.21
N GLU A 175 -64.48 -1.06 46.00
CA GLU A 175 -65.82 -1.33 45.48
C GLU A 175 -66.56 -2.38 46.32
N GLU A 176 -65.85 -3.42 46.78
CA GLU A 176 -66.41 -4.44 47.67
C GLU A 176 -66.76 -3.87 49.05
N GLU A 177 -65.84 -3.11 49.67
CA GLU A 177 -66.09 -2.42 50.92
C GLU A 177 -67.25 -1.42 50.81
N PHE A 178 -67.33 -0.68 49.71
CA PHE A 178 -68.41 0.29 49.47
C PHE A 178 -69.77 -0.39 49.35
N GLU A 179 -69.85 -1.51 48.62
CA GLU A 179 -71.09 -2.30 48.52
C GLU A 179 -71.48 -2.93 49.87
N GLU A 180 -70.52 -3.40 50.67
CA GLU A 180 -70.78 -3.90 52.02
C GLU A 180 -71.27 -2.80 52.97
N HIS A 181 -70.62 -1.63 52.93
CA HIS A 181 -71.05 -0.44 53.66
C HIS A 181 -72.47 -0.01 53.26
N ARG A 182 -72.76 -0.01 51.95
CA ARG A 182 -74.07 0.34 51.40
C ARG A 182 -75.15 -0.64 51.88
N LYS A 183 -74.88 -1.95 51.85
CA LYS A 183 -75.78 -2.98 52.39
C LYS A 183 -76.04 -2.77 53.88
N THR A 184 -74.97 -2.57 54.66
CA THR A 184 -75.08 -2.38 56.11
C THR A 184 -75.83 -1.10 56.47
N ALA A 185 -75.60 0.01 55.76
CA ALA A 185 -76.33 1.25 55.96
C ALA A 185 -77.82 1.08 55.67
N LEU A 186 -78.16 0.38 54.58
CA LEU A 186 -79.54 0.09 54.21
C LEU A 186 -80.23 -0.82 55.25
N GLU A 187 -79.55 -1.84 55.76
CA GLU A 187 -80.07 -2.67 56.85
C GLU A 187 -80.30 -1.87 58.14
N ARG A 188 -79.40 -0.95 58.49
CA ARG A 188 -79.55 -0.05 59.63
C ARG A 188 -80.76 0.86 59.47
N GLU A 189 -80.92 1.51 58.31
CA GLU A 189 -82.09 2.33 58.03
C GLU A 189 -83.38 1.53 58.10
N GLN A 190 -83.41 0.32 57.53
CA GLN A 190 -84.58 -0.56 57.60
C GLN A 190 -84.91 -0.94 59.06
N LYS A 191 -83.91 -1.28 59.87
CA LYS A 191 -84.10 -1.58 61.31
C LYS A 191 -84.63 -0.37 62.08
N VAL A 192 -84.04 0.82 61.87
CA VAL A 192 -84.48 2.06 62.51
C VAL A 192 -85.92 2.42 62.11
N ARG A 193 -86.28 2.29 60.83
CA ARG A 193 -87.65 2.50 60.37
C ARG A 193 -88.65 1.52 60.99
N ARG A 194 -88.26 0.24 61.13
CA ARG A 194 -89.09 -0.76 61.83
C ARG A 194 -89.29 -0.39 63.30
N GLN A 195 -88.21 -0.06 64.03
CA GLN A 195 -88.28 0.38 65.42
C GLN A 195 -89.14 1.63 65.60
N LEU A 196 -89.00 2.63 64.72
CA LEU A 196 -89.83 3.83 64.75
C LEU A 196 -91.31 3.50 64.55
N GLN A 197 -91.63 2.60 63.61
CA GLN A 197 -93.00 2.16 63.37
C GLN A 197 -93.57 1.41 64.58
N ASP A 198 -92.77 0.56 65.22
CA ASP A 198 -93.16 -0.16 66.43
C ASP A 198 -93.43 0.80 67.60
N GLU A 199 -92.59 1.82 67.80
CA GLU A 199 -92.82 2.86 68.82
C GLU A 199 -94.08 3.70 68.53
N ILE A 200 -94.35 4.09 67.27
CA ILE A 200 -95.60 4.77 66.88
C ILE A 200 -96.82 3.90 67.17
N ASN A 201 -96.75 2.61 66.82
CA ASN A 201 -97.85 1.67 67.05
C ASN A 201 -98.09 1.42 68.54
N LYS A 202 -97.03 1.45 69.36
CA LYS A 202 -97.11 1.33 70.81
C LYS A 202 -97.74 2.58 71.45
N GLN A 203 -97.39 3.78 71.00
CA GLN A 203 -98.02 5.02 71.49
C GLN A 203 -99.50 5.16 71.09
N LYS A 204 -99.94 4.60 69.96
CA LYS A 204 -101.36 4.61 69.55
C LYS A 204 -102.26 3.63 70.34
N LYS A 205 -101.67 2.67 71.05
CA LYS A 205 -102.37 1.66 71.86
C LYS A 205 -102.37 1.95 73.36
N ALA A 206 -101.67 3.01 73.79
CA ALA A 206 -101.77 3.61 75.11
C ALA A 206 -102.82 4.72 75.09
#